data_AF-A0A7W1C829-F1
#
_entry.id   AF-A0A7W1C829-F1
#
_cell.length_a   1.000
_cell.length_b   1.000
_cell.length_c   1.000
_cell.angle_alpha   90.00
_cell.angle_beta   90.00
_cell.angle_gamma   90.00
#
_symmetry.space_group_name_H-M   'P 1'
#
loop_
_entity.id
_entity.type
_entity.pdbx_description
1 polymer ?
#
loop_
_entity_poly.entity_id
_entity_poly.type
_entity_poly.pdbx_seq_one_letter_code
_entity_poly.pdbx_strand_id
1 'polypeptide(L)'
;MALIGVAARHYYNLRHRGRHVVWILPAVAAAMVILALVTMPRRPAGGRAPAAVTEAGESYAVVRAILEERCVACHSAHPEHPDWNAAPLGVAFDTPAQVHAQAGRIGGVVTMGTMPLGNVTGMTSAERELIVRWANGATRIE
;
A
#
# COMPACT_ATOMS: atom_id res chain seq x y z
N MET A 1 -21.15 3.37 7.49
CA MET A 1 -21.43 4.82 7.41
C MET A 1 -22.70 5.26 8.15
N ALA A 2 -23.80 4.48 8.18
CA ALA A 2 -25.02 4.85 8.91
C ALA A 2 -24.85 4.92 10.46
N LEU A 3 -23.97 4.10 11.03
CA LEU A 3 -23.76 4.03 12.49
C LEU A 3 -23.16 5.31 13.10
N ILE A 4 -22.36 6.04 12.33
CA ILE A 4 -21.71 7.29 12.76
C ILE A 4 -22.75 8.39 12.95
N GLY A 5 -23.76 8.46 12.08
CA GLY A 5 -24.86 9.42 12.19
C GLY A 5 -25.75 9.19 13.41
N VAL A 6 -26.03 7.92 13.74
CA VAL A 6 -26.83 7.56 14.93
C VAL A 6 -26.08 7.94 16.22
N ALA A 7 -24.77 7.67 16.28
CA ALA A 7 -23.94 8.03 17.43
C ALA A 7 -23.84 9.56 17.64
N ALA A 8 -23.65 10.33 16.55
CA ALA A 8 -23.62 11.79 16.62
C ALA A 8 -24.95 12.36 17.15
N ARG A 9 -26.09 11.86 16.65
CA ARG A 9 -27.42 12.31 17.08
C ARG A 9 -27.70 11.95 18.54
N HIS A 10 -27.23 10.78 19.00
CA HIS A 10 -27.35 10.35 20.39
C HIS A 10 -26.51 11.21 21.34
N TYR A 11 -25.27 11.55 20.94
CA TYR A 11 -24.37 12.43 21.70
C TYR A 11 -24.94 13.84 21.89
N TYR A 12 -25.47 14.46 20.83
CA TYR A 12 -26.09 15.78 20.91
C TYR A 12 -27.36 15.81 21.76
N ASN A 13 -28.14 14.71 21.77
CA ASN A 13 -29.35 14.55 22.58
C ASN A 13 -29.05 14.45 24.08
N LEU A 14 -27.94 13.80 24.45
CA LEU A 14 -27.48 13.77 25.85
C LEU A 14 -26.91 15.12 26.32
N ARG A 15 -26.26 15.88 25.42
CA ARG A 15 -25.63 17.18 25.73
C ARG A 15 -26.64 18.27 26.11
N HIS A 16 -27.81 18.30 25.48
CA HIS A 16 -28.87 19.28 25.77
C HIS A 16 -29.62 19.02 27.09
N ARG A 17 -29.36 17.88 27.77
CA ARG A 17 -29.96 17.52 29.07
C ARG A 17 -29.06 17.84 30.27
N GLY A 18 -28.03 18.69 30.11
CA GLY A 18 -27.22 19.19 31.23
C GLY A 18 -26.30 18.15 31.90
N ARG A 19 -26.15 16.95 31.32
CA ARG A 19 -25.20 15.94 31.82
C ARG A 19 -23.84 16.17 31.18
N HIS A 20 -22.93 16.79 31.94
CA HIS A 20 -21.52 16.89 31.57
C HIS A 20 -20.88 15.49 31.64
N VAL A 21 -21.00 14.73 30.56
CA VAL A 21 -20.35 13.41 30.46
C VAL A 21 -18.88 13.63 30.10
N VAL A 22 -18.11 14.12 31.08
CA VAL A 22 -16.66 14.38 31.00
C VAL A 22 -15.89 13.10 30.59
N TRP A 23 -16.47 11.92 30.87
CA TRP A 23 -15.97 10.61 30.48
C TRP A 23 -15.97 10.33 28.96
N ILE A 24 -16.62 11.15 28.14
CA ILE A 24 -16.60 10.96 26.68
C ILE A 24 -15.22 11.28 26.11
N LEU A 25 -14.50 12.26 26.69
CA LEU A 25 -13.14 12.59 26.26
C LEU A 25 -12.15 11.42 26.45
N PRO A 26 -12.04 10.79 27.63
CA PRO A 26 -11.19 9.61 27.78
C PRO A 26 -11.71 8.41 26.99
N ALA A 27 -13.03 8.25 26.80
CA ALA A 27 -13.57 7.18 25.97
C ALA A 27 -13.19 7.32 24.48
N VAL A 28 -13.24 8.54 23.94
CA VAL A 28 -12.80 8.82 22.56
C VAL A 28 -11.28 8.64 22.43
N ALA A 29 -10.50 9.09 23.41
CA ALA A 29 -9.05 8.88 23.42
C ALA A 29 -8.70 7.38 23.46
N ALA A 30 -9.37 6.60 24.31
CA ALA A 30 -9.18 5.15 24.38
C ALA A 30 -9.58 4.47 23.06
N ALA A 31 -10.70 4.86 22.45
CA ALA A 31 -11.12 4.33 21.15
C ALA A 31 -10.11 4.64 20.03
N MET A 32 -9.53 5.85 20.02
CA MET A 32 -8.48 6.23 19.07
C MET A 32 -7.20 5.40 19.26
N VAL A 33 -6.79 5.14 20.51
CA VAL A 33 -5.64 4.28 20.83
C VAL A 33 -5.89 2.84 20.41
N ILE A 34 -7.08 2.29 20.71
CA ILE A 34 -7.47 0.93 20.30
C ILE A 34 -7.46 0.82 18.77
N LEU A 35 -8.03 1.80 18.08
CA LEU A 35 -8.03 1.82 16.62
C LEU A 35 -6.60 1.84 16.08
N ALA A 36 -5.73 2.71 16.61
CA ALA A 36 -4.34 2.79 16.20
C ALA A 36 -3.59 1.46 16.40
N LEU A 37 -3.84 0.75 17.51
CA LEU A 37 -3.26 -0.57 17.78
C LEU A 37 -3.79 -1.66 16.85
N VAL A 38 -5.07 -1.60 16.47
CA VAL A 38 -5.71 -2.57 15.55
C VAL A 38 -5.27 -2.33 14.11
N THR A 39 -5.10 -1.08 13.70
CA THR A 39 -4.63 -0.71 12.35
C THR A 39 -3.12 -0.73 12.21
N MET A 40 -2.38 -0.98 13.29
CA MET A 40 -0.93 -1.04 13.25
C MET A 40 -0.50 -2.20 12.33
N PRO A 41 0.29 -1.95 11.28
CA PRO A 41 0.75 -3.02 10.39
C PRO A 41 1.57 -4.01 11.21
N ARG A 42 1.07 -5.24 11.32
CA ARG A 42 1.83 -6.33 11.93
C ARG A 42 2.98 -6.67 10.98
N ARG A 43 4.22 -6.52 11.44
CA ARG A 43 5.38 -7.11 10.75
C ARG A 43 5.13 -8.63 10.68
N PRO A 44 5.10 -9.24 9.50
CA PRO A 44 5.02 -10.69 9.43
C PRO A 44 6.30 -11.28 10.03
N ALA A 45 6.16 -12.01 11.14
CA ALA A 45 7.19 -12.94 11.56
C ALA A 45 7.03 -14.22 10.73
N GLY A 46 7.98 -14.44 9.81
CA GLY A 46 8.13 -15.71 9.10
C GLY A 46 7.20 -15.88 7.89
N GLY A 47 7.74 -15.61 6.71
CA GLY A 47 7.23 -16.10 5.42
C GLY A 47 8.42 -16.58 4.60
N ARG A 48 8.34 -17.79 4.04
CA ARG A 48 9.38 -18.50 3.29
C ARG A 48 10.17 -17.56 2.36
N ALA A 49 11.48 -17.45 2.59
CA ALA A 49 12.40 -16.90 1.60
C ALA A 49 12.46 -17.84 0.38
N PRO A 50 12.25 -17.38 -0.85
CA PRO A 50 12.71 -18.12 -2.01
C PRO A 50 14.24 -18.02 -2.09
N ALA A 51 14.81 -18.98 -2.80
CA ALA A 51 16.21 -19.37 -2.82
C ALA A 51 17.25 -18.24 -2.94
N ALA A 52 18.42 -18.53 -2.37
CA ALA A 52 19.64 -17.74 -2.37
C ALA A 52 19.86 -16.97 -3.68
N VAL A 53 19.90 -15.64 -3.56
CA VAL A 53 20.30 -14.74 -4.63
C VAL A 53 21.82 -14.58 -4.51
N THR A 54 22.55 -15.16 -5.46
CA THR A 54 23.98 -14.96 -5.60
C THR A 54 24.28 -13.51 -5.94
N GLU A 55 25.44 -13.03 -5.49
CA GLU A 55 25.91 -11.65 -5.60
C GLU A 55 26.12 -11.17 -7.05
N ALA A 56 25.02 -10.80 -7.69
CA ALA A 56 24.94 -9.77 -8.72
C ALA A 56 23.68 -8.99 -8.40
N GLY A 57 23.78 -7.66 -8.30
CA GLY A 57 22.73 -6.77 -7.76
C GLY A 57 21.31 -7.24 -8.05
N GLU A 58 20.49 -7.31 -7.00
CA GLU A 58 19.14 -7.93 -6.98
C GLU A 58 18.51 -8.05 -8.35
N SER A 59 18.41 -9.30 -8.83
CA SER A 59 18.10 -9.54 -10.23
C SER A 59 16.75 -8.93 -10.57
N TYR A 60 16.73 -8.11 -11.62
CA TYR A 60 15.51 -7.52 -12.16
C TYR A 60 14.42 -8.58 -12.44
N ALA A 61 14.79 -9.85 -12.65
CA ALA A 61 13.87 -10.98 -12.74
C ALA A 61 12.96 -11.14 -11.50
N VAL A 62 13.49 -10.95 -10.29
CA VAL A 62 12.69 -11.00 -9.05
C VAL A 62 11.70 -9.85 -9.01
N VAL A 63 12.16 -8.63 -9.32
CA VAL A 63 11.29 -7.45 -9.37
C VAL A 63 10.21 -7.61 -10.43
N ARG A 64 10.56 -8.16 -11.60
CA ARG A 64 9.62 -8.44 -12.69
C ARG A 64 8.49 -9.35 -12.23
N ALA A 65 8.80 -10.47 -11.58
CA ALA A 65 7.79 -11.38 -11.04
C ALA A 65 6.84 -10.69 -10.03
N ILE A 66 7.38 -9.81 -9.17
CA ILE A 66 6.56 -9.03 -8.23
C ILE A 66 5.67 -8.04 -8.98
N LEU A 67 6.19 -7.33 -9.98
CA LEU A 67 5.41 -6.36 -10.76
C LEU A 67 4.28 -7.03 -11.55
N GLU A 68 4.52 -8.22 -12.10
CA GLU A 68 3.50 -9.02 -12.79
C GLU A 68 2.33 -9.33 -11.84
N GLU A 69 2.63 -9.84 -10.66
CA GLU A 69 1.62 -10.22 -9.66
C GLU A 69 0.92 -9.01 -9.02
N ARG A 70 1.63 -7.89 -8.82
CA ARG A 70 1.15 -6.77 -7.98
C ARG A 70 0.72 -5.55 -8.77
N CYS A 71 1.12 -5.38 -10.03
CA CYS A 71 1.01 -4.11 -10.75
C CYS A 71 0.42 -4.24 -12.16
N VAL A 72 0.76 -5.29 -12.92
CA VAL A 72 0.42 -5.42 -14.35
C VAL A 72 -1.09 -5.46 -14.60
N ALA A 73 -1.88 -6.01 -13.68
CA ALA A 73 -3.35 -6.06 -13.79
C ALA A 73 -4.00 -4.69 -14.05
N CYS A 74 -3.39 -3.60 -13.57
CA CYS A 74 -3.82 -2.22 -13.85
C CYS A 74 -2.84 -1.48 -14.78
N HIS A 75 -1.54 -1.75 -14.68
CA HIS A 75 -0.48 -1.06 -15.42
C HIS A 75 -0.01 -1.87 -16.64
N SER A 76 -0.94 -2.21 -17.52
CA SER A 76 -0.68 -2.87 -18.81
C SER A 76 -1.28 -2.05 -19.96
N ALA A 77 -0.76 -2.24 -21.17
CA ALA A 77 -1.44 -1.80 -22.40
C ALA A 77 -2.85 -2.42 -22.53
N HIS A 78 -3.08 -3.59 -21.92
CA HIS A 78 -4.37 -4.25 -21.85
C HIS A 78 -4.69 -4.61 -20.39
N PRO A 79 -5.15 -3.65 -19.56
CA PRO A 79 -5.46 -3.93 -18.17
C PRO A 79 -6.57 -4.98 -18.05
N GLU A 80 -6.42 -5.87 -17.07
CA GLU A 80 -7.41 -6.92 -16.78
C GLU A 80 -8.41 -6.47 -15.70
N HIS A 81 -8.09 -5.41 -14.96
CA HIS A 81 -8.94 -4.90 -13.90
C HIS A 81 -10.14 -4.13 -14.50
N PRO A 82 -11.39 -4.47 -14.14
CA PRO A 82 -12.61 -3.96 -14.80
C PRO A 82 -12.80 -2.44 -14.72
N ASP A 83 -12.20 -1.80 -13.72
CA ASP A 83 -12.26 -0.35 -13.54
C ASP A 83 -11.30 0.44 -14.45
N TRP A 84 -10.41 -0.24 -15.19
CA TRP A 84 -9.37 0.39 -16.01
C TRP A 84 -9.42 -0.06 -17.46
N ASN A 85 -9.75 0.85 -18.37
CA ASN A 85 -9.73 0.59 -19.82
C ASN A 85 -8.37 0.92 -20.47
N ALA A 86 -7.46 1.51 -19.71
CA ALA A 86 -6.09 1.84 -20.11
C ALA A 86 -5.22 1.97 -18.85
N ALA A 87 -3.90 1.77 -19.03
CA ALA A 87 -2.93 1.98 -17.97
C ALA A 87 -3.08 3.38 -17.32
N PRO A 88 -3.23 3.48 -15.99
CA PRO A 88 -3.28 4.76 -15.30
C PRO A 88 -2.05 5.62 -15.62
N LEU A 89 -2.28 6.90 -15.94
CA LEU A 89 -1.25 7.86 -16.33
C LEU A 89 -0.40 7.43 -17.54
N GLY A 90 -0.89 6.48 -18.36
CA GLY A 90 -0.13 5.92 -19.48
C GLY A 90 1.08 5.09 -19.06
N VAL A 91 1.15 4.66 -17.80
CA VAL A 91 2.27 3.89 -17.26
C VAL A 91 1.98 2.40 -17.41
N ALA A 92 2.61 1.75 -18.38
CA ALA A 92 2.52 0.32 -18.61
C ALA A 92 3.82 -0.40 -18.23
N PHE A 93 3.72 -1.66 -17.81
CA PHE A 93 4.85 -2.47 -17.37
C PHE A 93 5.02 -3.76 -18.19
N ASP A 94 4.43 -3.84 -19.38
CA ASP A 94 4.44 -5.04 -20.24
C ASP A 94 5.85 -5.46 -20.67
N THR A 95 6.76 -4.49 -20.82
CA THR A 95 8.12 -4.73 -21.30
C THR A 95 9.18 -4.37 -20.25
N PRO A 96 10.40 -4.92 -20.37
CA PRO A 96 11.52 -4.50 -19.56
C PRO A 96 11.91 -3.03 -19.74
N ALA A 97 11.98 -2.57 -20.98
CA ALA A 97 12.33 -1.18 -21.29
C ALA A 97 11.40 -0.18 -20.59
N GLN A 98 10.09 -0.44 -20.58
CA GLN A 98 9.12 0.41 -19.90
C GLN A 98 9.34 0.47 -18.39
N VAL A 99 9.61 -0.67 -17.74
CA VAL A 99 9.83 -0.70 -16.28
C VAL A 99 11.15 -0.02 -15.90
N HIS A 100 12.22 -0.25 -16.65
CA HIS A 100 13.48 0.46 -16.42
C HIS A 100 13.32 1.97 -16.60
N ALA A 101 12.61 2.41 -17.63
CA ALA A 101 12.30 3.83 -17.86
C ALA A 101 11.49 4.46 -16.71
N GLN A 102 10.73 3.65 -15.97
CA GLN A 102 9.90 4.10 -14.85
C GLN A 102 10.48 3.76 -13.47
N ALA A 103 11.72 3.25 -13.40
CA ALA A 103 12.30 2.71 -12.16
C ALA A 103 12.22 3.70 -10.98
N GLY A 104 12.59 4.97 -11.19
CA GLY A 104 12.51 6.00 -10.15
C GLY A 104 11.07 6.27 -9.68
N ARG A 105 10.09 6.28 -10.61
CA ARG A 105 8.68 6.47 -10.27
C ARG A 105 8.13 5.27 -9.50
N ILE A 106 8.44 4.05 -9.95
CA ILE A 106 8.06 2.80 -9.28
C ILE A 106 8.59 2.79 -7.85
N GLY A 107 9.89 3.06 -7.66
CA GLY A 107 10.50 3.13 -6.34
C GLY A 107 9.82 4.15 -5.42
N GLY A 108 9.52 5.34 -5.94
CA GLY A 108 8.84 6.40 -5.20
C GLY A 108 7.44 6.00 -4.71
N VAL A 109 6.57 5.51 -5.60
CA VAL A 109 5.18 5.16 -5.22
C VAL A 109 5.11 3.93 -4.32
N VAL A 110 6.06 2.99 -4.47
CA VAL A 110 6.16 1.80 -3.61
C VAL A 110 6.65 2.18 -2.21
N THR A 111 7.64 3.09 -2.13
CA THR A 111 8.15 3.64 -0.86
C THR A 111 7.05 4.39 -0.10
N MET A 112 6.26 5.20 -0.80
CA MET A 112 5.14 5.93 -0.21
C MET A 112 3.96 5.04 0.17
N GLY A 113 3.96 3.76 -0.23
CA GLY A 113 2.84 2.86 -0.01
C GLY A 113 1.56 3.24 -0.79
N THR A 114 1.66 4.15 -1.76
CA THR A 114 0.52 4.58 -2.59
C THR A 114 0.07 3.47 -3.51
N MET A 115 1.04 2.68 -4.01
CA MET A 115 0.78 1.52 -4.85
C MET A 115 1.23 0.23 -4.15
N PRO A 116 0.50 -0.88 -4.32
CA PRO A 116 -0.82 -0.99 -4.96
C PRO A 116 -1.89 -0.24 -4.16
N LEU A 117 -2.89 0.34 -4.85
CA LEU A 117 -3.96 1.14 -4.20
C LEU A 117 -4.60 0.33 -3.07
N GLY A 118 -4.61 0.86 -1.84
CA GLY A 118 -5.16 0.16 -0.68
C GLY A 118 -4.53 -1.21 -0.37
N ASN A 119 -3.37 -1.51 -0.96
CA ASN A 119 -2.73 -2.82 -0.95
C ASN A 119 -3.64 -3.98 -1.41
N VAL A 120 -4.52 -3.74 -2.39
CA VAL A 120 -5.51 -4.74 -2.85
C VAL A 120 -4.90 -6.05 -3.35
N THR A 121 -3.65 -6.02 -3.83
CA THR A 121 -2.93 -7.23 -4.29
C THR A 121 -2.13 -7.92 -3.20
N GLY A 122 -2.21 -7.46 -1.94
CA GLY A 122 -1.54 -8.11 -0.81
C GLY A 122 -0.02 -7.98 -0.78
N MET A 123 0.54 -6.96 -1.44
CA MET A 123 1.99 -6.76 -1.49
C MET A 123 2.61 -6.63 -0.09
N THR A 124 3.61 -7.46 0.18
CA THR A 124 4.32 -7.56 1.45
C THR A 124 5.40 -6.50 1.60
N SER A 125 5.84 -6.26 2.84
CA SER A 125 6.96 -5.33 3.10
C SER A 125 8.27 -5.79 2.47
N ALA A 126 8.52 -7.10 2.42
CA ALA A 126 9.71 -7.68 1.81
C ALA A 126 9.74 -7.44 0.29
N GLU A 127 8.62 -7.65 -0.40
CA GLU A 127 8.48 -7.33 -1.82
C GLU A 127 8.69 -5.84 -2.09
N ARG A 128 8.16 -4.95 -1.22
CA ARG A 128 8.36 -3.50 -1.37
C ARG A 128 9.83 -3.13 -1.27
N GLU A 129 10.54 -3.70 -0.30
CA GLU A 129 11.95 -3.42 -0.08
C GLU A 129 12.81 -3.85 -1.28
N LEU A 130 12.52 -5.03 -1.85
CA LEU A 130 13.17 -5.52 -3.08
C LEU A 130 13.00 -4.53 -4.25
N ILE A 131 11.78 -4.05 -4.48
CA ILE A 131 11.52 -3.09 -5.56
C ILE A 131 12.25 -1.76 -5.32
N VAL A 132 12.23 -1.24 -4.09
CA VAL A 132 12.87 0.03 -3.75
C VAL A 132 14.39 -0.04 -3.91
N ARG A 133 15.02 -1.11 -3.43
CA ARG A 133 16.46 -1.31 -3.58
C ARG A 133 16.86 -1.41 -5.06
N TRP A 134 16.15 -2.22 -5.84
CA TRP A 134 16.37 -2.31 -7.28
C TRP A 134 16.20 -0.96 -7.98
N ALA A 135 15.14 -0.21 -7.69
CA ALA A 135 14.88 1.10 -8.29
C ALA A 135 15.98 2.13 -7.98
N ASN A 136 16.50 2.12 -6.76
CA ASN A 136 17.62 2.98 -6.35
C ASN A 136 18.93 2.58 -7.05
N GLY A 137 19.14 1.31 -7.35
CA GLY A 137 20.27 0.83 -8.15
C GLY A 137 20.14 1.23 -9.63
N ALA A 138 18.95 1.05 -10.21
CA ALA A 138 18.66 1.37 -11.62
C ALA A 138 18.78 2.86 -11.95
N THR A 139 18.59 3.74 -10.95
CA THR A 139 18.68 5.20 -11.12
C THR A 139 20.08 5.76 -10.84
N ARG A 140 21.02 4.95 -10.34
CA ARG A 140 22.41 5.35 -10.02
C ARG A 140 23.39 5.18 -11.20
N ILE A 141 22.88 4.91 -12.40
CA ILE A 141 23.74 4.78 -13.58
C ILE A 141 24.03 6.19 -14.10
N GLU A 142 25.11 6.78 -13.59
CA GLU A 142 25.82 7.93 -14.19
C GLU A 142 26.82 7.44 -15.24
#